data_AF-A0A855YIT3-F1
#
_entry.id   AF-A0A855YIT3-F1
#
_cell.length_a   1.000
_cell.length_b   1.000
_cell.length_c   1.000
_cell.angle_alpha   90.00
_cell.angle_beta   90.00
_cell.angle_gamma   90.00
#
_symmetry.space_group_name_H-M   'P 1'
#
loop_
_entity.id
_entity.type
_entity.pdbx_description
1 polymer ?
#
loop_
_entity_poly.entity_id
_entity_poly.type
_entity_poly.pdbx_seq_one_letter_code
_entity_poly.pdbx_strand_id
1 'polypeptide(L)'
;MTERIPCIREGCPNTILPATAARTGGYCMPCKQEMEREAHQRYIEANRRDVNLYEGMTDPVEILKVMHTRQVHDPLIRYVAYDHSKEEVYLSLSAEQQALMIEYAMQLIRSGDDDTGKDILVYLVCYHDTSLSAQIPELLEYEIDYPAILYKSASPEVRDQLLQQVNTDDENRNILLLMLAYIGDEVVVRQFQQWRQSPPRWADQLHVAPEYYTTEAGWELTNEGQRRDLFITPSYSLYKVKENEGADDPSIGDPISMLLNDLNGFGCTASSTAGRCLEQ
;
A
#
# COMPACT_ATOMS: atom_id res chain seq x y z
N MET A 1 -18.77 -48.22 38.79
CA MET A 1 -17.74 -47.35 38.18
C MET A 1 -17.29 -48.02 36.90
N THR A 2 -17.43 -47.37 35.75
CA THR A 2 -17.01 -47.94 34.46
C THR A 2 -15.50 -47.90 34.40
N GLU A 3 -14.86 -49.06 34.27
CA GLU A 3 -13.40 -49.17 34.17
C GLU A 3 -12.91 -48.42 32.92
N ARG A 4 -11.96 -47.49 33.12
CA ARG A 4 -11.41 -46.65 32.04
C ARG A 4 -10.21 -47.35 31.42
N ILE A 5 -10.12 -47.29 30.09
CA ILE A 5 -9.10 -47.97 29.30
C ILE A 5 -8.01 -46.95 28.93
N PRO A 6 -6.71 -47.26 29.04
CA PRO A 6 -5.65 -46.36 28.57
C PRO A 6 -5.69 -46.19 27.05
N CYS A 7 -5.27 -45.01 26.57
CA CYS A 7 -5.09 -44.76 25.14
C CYS A 7 -3.94 -45.60 24.56
N ILE A 8 -4.11 -46.15 23.35
CA ILE A 8 -3.11 -47.00 22.70
C ILE A 8 -1.86 -46.22 22.24
N ARG A 9 -1.98 -44.92 21.93
CA ARG A 9 -0.83 -44.11 21.47
C ARG A 9 0.29 -44.11 22.51
N GLU A 10 1.49 -44.48 22.08
CA GLU A 10 2.69 -44.48 22.94
C GLU A 10 2.93 -43.10 23.55
N GLY A 11 3.21 -43.07 24.86
CA GLY A 11 3.46 -41.83 25.61
C GLY A 11 2.21 -40.99 25.93
N CYS A 12 1.00 -41.41 25.55
CA CYS A 12 -0.23 -40.68 25.89
C CYS A 12 -0.73 -41.06 27.30
N PRO A 13 -0.84 -40.11 28.26
CA PRO A 13 -1.29 -40.42 29.62
C PRO A 13 -2.83 -40.54 29.75
N ASN A 14 -3.58 -40.33 28.66
CA ASN A 14 -5.04 -40.24 28.72
C ASN A 14 -5.72 -41.60 28.87
N THR A 15 -6.81 -41.63 29.63
CA THR A 15 -7.72 -42.79 29.72
C THR A 15 -9.09 -42.45 29.17
N ILE A 16 -9.71 -43.41 28.49
CA ILE A 16 -10.99 -43.25 27.79
C ILE A 16 -12.03 -44.25 28.29
N LEU A 17 -13.31 -43.93 28.05
CA LEU A 17 -14.40 -44.86 28.34
C LEU A 17 -14.40 -46.02 27.33
N PRO A 18 -14.88 -47.22 27.71
CA PRO A 18 -14.99 -48.35 26.78
C PRO A 18 -15.77 -48.03 25.51
N ALA A 19 -16.84 -47.23 25.62
CA ALA A 19 -17.61 -46.75 24.48
C ALA A 19 -16.79 -45.87 23.52
N THR A 20 -15.89 -45.04 24.05
CA THR A 20 -14.98 -44.24 23.22
C THR A 20 -13.95 -45.14 22.54
N ALA A 21 -13.34 -46.08 23.28
CA ALA A 21 -12.38 -47.02 22.74
C ALA A 21 -12.97 -47.85 21.58
N ALA A 22 -14.21 -48.32 21.70
CA ALA A 22 -14.90 -49.02 20.62
C ALA A 22 -15.09 -48.16 19.36
N ARG A 23 -15.34 -46.85 19.52
CA ARG A 23 -15.54 -45.91 18.40
C ARG A 23 -14.25 -45.45 17.73
N THR A 24 -13.18 -45.30 18.50
CA THR A 24 -11.89 -44.74 18.03
C THR A 24 -10.82 -45.80 17.81
N GLY A 25 -11.13 -47.08 18.03
CA GLY A 25 -10.16 -48.17 17.94
C GLY A 25 -9.12 -48.14 19.07
N GLY A 26 -9.49 -47.61 20.24
CA GLY A 26 -8.62 -47.54 21.42
C GLY A 26 -7.78 -46.25 21.56
N TYR A 27 -7.90 -45.29 20.63
CA TYR A 27 -7.25 -43.99 20.73
C TYR A 27 -8.11 -42.96 21.47
N CYS A 28 -7.51 -42.07 22.26
CA CYS A 28 -8.27 -40.91 22.75
C CYS A 28 -8.61 -39.96 21.60
N MET A 29 -9.70 -39.19 21.73
CA MET A 29 -10.16 -38.27 20.69
C MET A 29 -9.05 -37.29 20.22
N PRO A 30 -8.26 -36.68 21.12
CA PRO A 30 -7.11 -35.85 20.71
C PRO A 30 -6.08 -36.59 19.85
N CYS A 31 -5.68 -37.81 20.24
CA CYS A 31 -4.73 -38.59 19.46
C CYS A 31 -5.29 -38.98 18.09
N LYS A 32 -6.57 -39.36 18.02
CA LYS A 32 -7.22 -39.70 16.76
C LYS A 32 -7.28 -38.48 15.81
N GLN A 33 -7.65 -37.31 16.33
CA GLN A 33 -7.65 -36.06 15.56
C GLN A 33 -6.25 -35.67 15.09
N GLU A 34 -5.24 -35.87 15.93
CA GLU A 34 -3.84 -35.63 15.54
C GLU A 34 -3.40 -36.57 14.42
N MET A 35 -3.72 -37.86 14.50
CA MET A 35 -3.46 -38.81 13.41
C MET A 35 -4.21 -38.44 12.12
N GLU A 36 -5.46 -37.99 12.22
CA GLU A 36 -6.24 -37.50 11.08
C GLU A 36 -5.60 -36.25 10.47
N ARG A 37 -5.10 -35.31 11.28
CA ARG A 37 -4.32 -34.15 10.81
C ARG A 37 -3.02 -34.55 10.14
N GLU A 38 -2.25 -35.47 10.73
CA GLU A 38 -1.01 -36.01 10.14
C GLU A 38 -1.28 -36.73 8.80
N ALA A 39 -2.38 -37.48 8.70
CA ALA A 39 -2.78 -38.16 7.47
C ALA A 39 -3.24 -37.16 6.40
N HIS A 40 -4.03 -36.16 6.79
CA HIS A 40 -4.47 -35.07 5.91
C HIS A 40 -3.28 -34.23 5.42
N GLN A 41 -2.33 -33.92 6.28
CA GLN A 41 -1.10 -33.21 5.92
C GLN A 41 -0.27 -33.99 4.92
N ARG A 42 -0.06 -35.30 5.16
CA ARG A 42 0.62 -36.18 4.20
C ARG A 42 -0.11 -36.25 2.86
N TYR A 43 -1.44 -36.28 2.87
CA TYR A 43 -2.24 -36.22 1.64
C TYR A 43 -2.01 -34.90 0.89
N ILE A 44 -2.04 -33.76 1.60
CA ILE A 44 -1.76 -32.45 0.99
C ILE A 44 -0.36 -32.43 0.37
N GLU A 45 0.66 -32.82 1.13
CA GLU A 45 2.05 -32.81 0.65
C GLU A 45 2.25 -33.71 -0.58
N ALA A 46 1.61 -34.88 -0.62
CA ALA A 46 1.70 -35.80 -1.74
C ALA A 46 0.93 -35.36 -3.00
N ASN A 47 -0.10 -34.53 -2.84
CA ASN A 47 -1.00 -34.13 -3.93
C ASN A 47 -0.91 -32.64 -4.28
N ARG A 48 -0.05 -31.88 -3.60
CA ARG A 48 0.14 -30.46 -3.88
C ARG A 48 0.77 -30.26 -5.24
N ARG A 49 0.19 -29.36 -6.03
CA ARG A 49 0.70 -28.96 -7.35
C ARG A 49 1.08 -27.49 -7.38
N ASP A 50 2.07 -27.18 -8.21
CA ASP A 50 2.48 -25.82 -8.47
C ASP A 50 1.65 -25.23 -9.62
N VAL A 51 1.13 -24.02 -9.41
CA VAL A 51 0.38 -23.27 -10.42
C VAL A 51 1.08 -21.94 -10.64
N ASN A 52 1.60 -21.73 -11.85
CA ASN A 52 2.18 -20.46 -12.26
C ASN A 52 1.11 -19.63 -12.99
N LEU A 53 0.58 -18.59 -12.31
CA LEU A 53 -0.40 -17.69 -12.91
C LEU A 53 0.21 -16.70 -13.90
N TYR A 54 1.55 -16.59 -13.93
CA TYR A 54 2.30 -15.64 -14.75
C TYR A 54 2.93 -16.28 -15.99
N GLU A 55 2.63 -17.56 -16.26
CA GLU A 55 3.24 -18.30 -17.36
C GLU A 55 2.93 -17.63 -18.70
N GLY A 56 3.98 -17.22 -19.42
CA GLY A 56 3.87 -16.54 -20.71
C GLY A 56 3.42 -15.07 -20.64
N MET A 57 3.26 -14.50 -19.44
CA MET A 57 2.92 -13.08 -19.27
C MET A 57 4.16 -12.21 -19.37
N THR A 58 4.08 -11.19 -20.22
CA THR A 58 5.13 -10.18 -20.38
C THR A 58 4.63 -8.75 -20.18
N ASP A 59 3.30 -8.54 -20.12
CA ASP A 59 2.72 -7.22 -19.92
C ASP A 59 2.60 -6.89 -18.43
N PRO A 60 3.31 -5.87 -17.91
CA PRO A 60 3.20 -5.40 -16.54
C PRO A 60 1.76 -5.16 -16.05
N VAL A 61 0.87 -4.68 -16.92
CA VAL A 61 -0.53 -4.41 -16.56
C VAL A 61 -1.25 -5.71 -16.19
N GLU A 62 -1.14 -6.74 -17.03
CA GLU A 62 -1.76 -8.04 -16.75
C GLU A 62 -1.13 -8.74 -15.54
N ILE A 63 0.20 -8.60 -15.37
CA ILE A 63 0.91 -9.10 -14.19
C ILE A 63 0.35 -8.45 -12.91
N LEU A 64 0.17 -7.13 -12.90
CA LEU A 64 -0.37 -6.42 -11.73
C LEU A 64 -1.83 -6.79 -11.43
N LYS A 65 -2.67 -6.97 -12.47
CA LYS A 65 -4.04 -7.47 -12.29
C LYS A 65 -4.06 -8.83 -11.59
N VAL A 66 -3.16 -9.74 -11.98
CA VAL A 66 -3.01 -11.04 -11.31
C VAL A 66 -2.50 -10.88 -9.88
N MET A 67 -1.52 -9.99 -9.65
CA MET A 67 -0.97 -9.72 -8.29
C MET A 67 -1.98 -9.11 -7.32
N HIS A 68 -3.01 -8.42 -7.83
CA HIS A 68 -4.10 -7.86 -7.03
C HIS A 68 -5.32 -8.77 -6.94
N THR A 69 -5.37 -9.84 -7.72
CA THR A 69 -6.45 -10.81 -7.63
C THR A 69 -6.38 -11.59 -6.33
N ARG A 70 -7.46 -11.59 -5.55
CA ARG A 70 -7.57 -12.42 -4.35
C ARG A 70 -7.54 -13.91 -4.73
N GLN A 71 -6.48 -14.58 -4.34
CA GLN A 71 -6.34 -16.02 -4.58
C GLN A 71 -7.20 -16.81 -3.58
N VAL A 72 -7.99 -17.75 -4.10
CA VAL A 72 -8.75 -18.69 -3.26
C VAL A 72 -7.75 -19.65 -2.62
N HIS A 73 -7.78 -19.75 -1.29
CA HIS A 73 -6.95 -20.71 -0.59
C HIS A 73 -7.36 -22.14 -0.93
N ASP A 74 -6.46 -22.88 -1.57
CA ASP A 74 -6.56 -24.32 -1.79
C ASP A 74 -5.30 -24.99 -1.23
N PRO A 75 -5.40 -25.85 -0.19
CA PRO A 75 -4.24 -26.53 0.39
C PRO A 75 -3.41 -27.36 -0.60
N LEU A 76 -4.04 -27.82 -1.69
CA LEU A 76 -3.44 -28.63 -2.75
C LEU A 76 -2.79 -27.78 -3.84
N ILE A 77 -2.89 -26.45 -3.79
CA ILE A 77 -2.28 -25.55 -4.77
C ILE A 77 -1.21 -24.72 -4.07
N ARG A 78 -0.01 -24.70 -4.66
CA ARG A 78 1.03 -23.72 -4.36
C ARG A 78 1.17 -22.80 -5.56
N TYR A 79 0.81 -21.53 -5.38
CA TYR A 79 1.04 -20.53 -6.41
C TYR A 79 2.52 -20.18 -6.48
N VAL A 80 3.07 -20.19 -7.68
CA VAL A 80 4.46 -19.75 -7.94
C VAL A 80 4.48 -18.23 -7.87
N ALA A 81 5.41 -17.68 -7.10
CA ALA A 81 5.61 -16.23 -7.02
C ALA A 81 6.17 -15.70 -8.35
N TYR A 82 5.81 -14.46 -8.70
CA TYR A 82 6.44 -13.78 -9.83
C TYR A 82 7.89 -13.42 -9.51
N ASP A 83 8.73 -13.31 -10.54
CA ASP A 83 10.16 -13.05 -10.39
C ASP A 83 10.47 -11.67 -9.80
N HIS A 84 9.59 -10.69 -10.06
CA HIS A 84 9.70 -9.32 -9.55
C HIS A 84 8.68 -9.04 -8.45
N SER A 85 9.03 -8.14 -7.53
CA SER A 85 8.09 -7.66 -6.53
C SER A 85 6.98 -6.80 -7.16
N LYS A 86 5.86 -6.64 -6.45
CA LYS A 86 4.76 -5.78 -6.91
C LYS A 86 5.25 -4.35 -7.16
N GLU A 87 6.12 -3.86 -6.28
CA GLU A 87 6.74 -2.54 -6.35
C GLU A 87 7.63 -2.38 -7.59
N GLU A 88 8.48 -3.38 -7.88
CA GLU A 88 9.32 -3.38 -9.09
C GLU A 88 8.48 -3.33 -10.36
N VAL A 89 7.36 -4.07 -10.41
CA VAL A 89 6.45 -4.05 -11.57
C VAL A 89 5.77 -2.69 -11.69
N TYR A 90 5.30 -2.10 -10.59
CA TYR A 90 4.73 -0.75 -10.61
C TYR A 90 5.72 0.28 -11.12
N LEU A 91 6.96 0.29 -10.63
CA LEU A 91 8.01 1.22 -11.05
C LEU A 91 8.35 1.10 -12.54
N SER A 92 8.10 -0.07 -13.15
CA SER A 92 8.35 -0.32 -14.58
C SER A 92 7.26 0.20 -15.53
N LEU A 93 6.11 0.67 -15.01
CA LEU A 93 4.98 1.07 -15.85
C LEU A 93 5.27 2.31 -16.68
N SER A 94 4.97 2.25 -17.99
CA SER A 94 4.90 3.43 -18.85
C SER A 94 3.68 4.31 -18.51
N ALA A 95 3.66 5.56 -18.99
CA ALA A 95 2.51 6.45 -18.80
C ALA A 95 1.20 5.87 -19.40
N GLU A 96 1.29 5.15 -20.52
CA GLU A 96 0.14 4.47 -21.13
C GLU A 96 -0.36 3.33 -20.24
N GLN A 97 0.55 2.55 -19.66
CA GLN A 97 0.20 1.46 -18.74
C GLN A 97 -0.35 1.97 -17.40
N GLN A 98 0.16 3.11 -16.90
CA GLN A 98 -0.43 3.79 -15.75
C GLN A 98 -1.88 4.16 -16.02
N ALA A 99 -2.19 4.75 -17.19
CA ALA A 99 -3.56 5.10 -17.56
C ALA A 99 -4.48 3.86 -17.64
N LEU A 100 -3.97 2.73 -18.17
CA LEU A 100 -4.71 1.46 -18.17
C LEU A 100 -4.98 0.95 -16.74
N MET A 101 -4.02 1.08 -15.83
CA MET A 101 -4.19 0.69 -14.43
C MET A 101 -5.16 1.62 -13.68
N ILE A 102 -5.19 2.92 -13.98
CA ILE A 102 -6.21 3.85 -13.43
C ILE A 102 -7.60 3.38 -13.88
N GLU A 103 -7.80 3.15 -15.18
CA GLU A 103 -9.10 2.71 -15.69
C GLU A 103 -9.53 1.38 -15.07
N TYR A 104 -8.61 0.43 -14.93
CA TYR A 104 -8.87 -0.83 -14.25
C TYR A 104 -9.27 -0.62 -12.77
N ALA A 105 -8.56 0.24 -12.03
CA ALA A 105 -8.88 0.56 -10.65
C ALA A 105 -10.27 1.20 -10.51
N MET A 106 -10.62 2.13 -11.40
CA MET A 106 -11.94 2.75 -11.43
C MET A 106 -13.04 1.73 -11.78
N GLN A 107 -12.76 0.76 -12.66
CA GLN A 107 -13.69 -0.34 -12.94
C GLN A 107 -13.93 -1.22 -11.70
N LEU A 108 -12.88 -1.52 -10.93
CA LEU A 108 -13.01 -2.27 -9.66
C LEU A 108 -13.90 -1.51 -8.67
N ILE A 109 -13.65 -0.22 -8.48
CA ILE A 109 -14.49 0.67 -7.65
C ILE A 109 -15.97 0.63 -8.10
N ARG A 110 -16.23 0.86 -9.39
CA ARG A 110 -17.59 0.83 -9.96
C ARG A 110 -18.30 -0.52 -9.80
N SER A 111 -17.54 -1.61 -9.69
CA SER A 111 -18.06 -2.98 -9.52
C SER A 111 -18.13 -3.45 -8.07
N GLY A 112 -17.70 -2.62 -7.12
CA GLY A 112 -17.79 -2.87 -5.67
C GLY A 112 -16.56 -3.50 -5.03
N ASP A 113 -15.43 -3.61 -5.73
CA ASP A 113 -14.13 -3.97 -5.16
C ASP A 113 -13.29 -2.69 -4.96
N ASP A 114 -13.79 -1.83 -4.08
CA ASP A 114 -13.20 -0.53 -3.81
C ASP A 114 -11.83 -0.65 -3.15
N ASP A 115 -11.65 -1.61 -2.22
CA ASP A 115 -10.38 -1.86 -1.55
C ASP A 115 -9.23 -2.11 -2.54
N THR A 116 -9.43 -3.01 -3.49
CA THR A 116 -8.41 -3.30 -4.51
C THR A 116 -8.19 -2.10 -5.44
N GLY A 117 -9.27 -1.41 -5.83
CA GLY A 117 -9.18 -0.20 -6.65
C GLY A 117 -8.39 0.91 -5.97
N LYS A 118 -8.67 1.20 -4.69
CA LYS A 118 -7.97 2.19 -3.87
C LYS A 118 -6.48 1.86 -3.77
N ASP A 119 -6.14 0.60 -3.47
CA ASP A 119 -4.75 0.16 -3.38
C ASP A 119 -3.99 0.44 -4.69
N ILE A 120 -4.58 0.10 -5.84
CA ILE A 120 -3.96 0.36 -7.15
C ILE A 120 -3.72 1.86 -7.35
N LEU A 121 -4.70 2.72 -7.06
CA LEU A 121 -4.56 4.16 -7.21
C LEU A 121 -3.48 4.72 -6.28
N VAL A 122 -3.39 4.23 -5.03
CA VAL A 122 -2.32 4.62 -4.09
C VAL A 122 -0.95 4.29 -4.66
N TYR A 123 -0.75 3.07 -5.18
CA TYR A 123 0.53 2.69 -5.76
C TYR A 123 0.94 3.59 -6.93
N LEU A 124 -0.01 3.99 -7.78
CA LEU A 124 0.24 4.90 -8.90
C LEU A 124 0.63 6.30 -8.42
N VAL A 125 -0.14 6.87 -7.47
CA VAL A 125 0.16 8.18 -6.88
C VAL A 125 1.52 8.18 -6.18
N CYS A 126 1.83 7.14 -5.41
CA CYS A 126 3.06 7.08 -4.63
C CYS A 126 4.32 6.84 -5.48
N TYR A 127 4.27 6.00 -6.51
CA TYR A 127 5.45 5.65 -7.30
C TYR A 127 5.68 6.54 -8.52
N HIS A 128 4.61 7.11 -9.10
CA HIS A 128 4.70 7.88 -10.34
C HIS A 128 4.24 9.33 -10.20
N ASP A 129 3.79 9.74 -9.02
CA ASP A 129 3.13 11.04 -8.82
C ASP A 129 1.97 11.25 -9.81
N THR A 130 1.27 10.17 -10.15
CA THR A 130 0.20 10.18 -11.15
C THR A 130 -0.94 11.08 -10.69
N SER A 131 -1.32 12.05 -11.52
CA SER A 131 -2.48 12.90 -11.26
C SER A 131 -3.79 12.11 -11.44
N LEU A 132 -4.65 12.18 -10.43
CA LEU A 132 -6.01 11.64 -10.42
C LEU A 132 -7.08 12.74 -10.57
N SER A 133 -6.69 13.94 -11.02
CA SER A 133 -7.59 15.11 -11.07
C SER A 133 -8.92 14.84 -11.80
N ALA A 134 -8.90 13.98 -12.83
CA ALA A 134 -10.08 13.59 -13.59
C ALA A 134 -10.97 12.56 -12.87
N GLN A 135 -10.40 11.75 -11.97
CA GLN A 135 -11.09 10.66 -11.26
C GLN A 135 -11.62 11.10 -9.89
N ILE A 136 -10.99 12.09 -9.26
CA ILE A 136 -11.35 12.58 -7.92
C ILE A 136 -12.84 12.92 -7.76
N PRO A 137 -13.53 13.59 -8.72
CA PRO A 137 -14.96 13.81 -8.59
C PRO A 137 -15.77 12.52 -8.47
N GLU A 138 -15.42 11.50 -9.25
CA GLU A 138 -16.07 10.19 -9.18
C GLU A 138 -15.75 9.48 -7.85
N LEU A 139 -14.51 9.55 -7.35
CA LEU A 139 -14.16 9.00 -6.04
C LEU A 139 -15.03 9.58 -4.91
N LEU A 140 -15.31 10.89 -4.96
CA LEU A 140 -16.21 11.54 -4.00
C LEU A 140 -17.66 11.08 -4.15
N GLU A 141 -18.14 10.84 -5.37
CA GLU A 141 -19.48 10.30 -5.63
C GLU A 141 -19.67 8.88 -5.08
N TYR A 142 -18.60 8.08 -5.06
CA TYR A 142 -18.57 6.75 -4.44
C TYR A 142 -18.29 6.79 -2.93
N GLU A 143 -18.23 7.96 -2.31
CA GLU A 143 -17.91 8.15 -0.88
C GLU A 143 -16.55 7.54 -0.48
N ILE A 144 -15.57 7.50 -1.42
CA ILE A 144 -14.22 7.00 -1.16
C ILE A 144 -13.37 8.13 -0.57
N ASP A 145 -13.45 8.34 0.72
CA ASP A 145 -12.77 9.45 1.40
C ASP A 145 -11.36 9.10 1.94
N TYR A 146 -11.04 7.82 2.03
CA TYR A 146 -9.74 7.30 2.45
C TYR A 146 -9.16 6.35 1.37
N PRO A 147 -7.83 6.38 1.12
CA PRO A 147 -6.82 7.23 1.74
C PRO A 147 -6.73 8.64 1.14
N ALA A 148 -6.48 9.64 2.01
CA ALA A 148 -6.49 11.05 1.64
C ALA A 148 -5.42 11.45 0.61
N ILE A 149 -4.34 10.68 0.45
CA ILE A 149 -3.29 10.92 -0.55
C ILE A 149 -3.82 10.90 -2.00
N LEU A 150 -4.92 10.18 -2.25
CA LEU A 150 -5.57 10.12 -3.56
C LEU A 150 -6.06 11.51 -4.04
N TYR A 151 -6.23 12.44 -3.10
CA TYR A 151 -6.74 13.78 -3.34
C TYR A 151 -5.64 14.82 -3.59
N LYS A 152 -4.36 14.43 -3.54
CA LYS A 152 -3.21 15.34 -3.73
C LYS A 152 -3.32 16.20 -5.00
N SER A 153 -3.90 15.66 -6.08
CA SER A 153 -4.07 16.34 -7.35
C SER A 153 -5.47 16.90 -7.58
N ALA A 154 -6.26 17.14 -6.52
CA ALA A 154 -7.61 17.68 -6.66
C ALA A 154 -7.60 19.03 -7.38
N SER A 155 -8.63 19.27 -8.20
CA SER A 155 -8.77 20.55 -8.89
C SER A 155 -9.12 21.68 -7.90
N PRO A 156 -8.92 22.95 -8.28
CA PRO A 156 -9.34 24.09 -7.46
C PRO A 156 -10.81 24.03 -7.05
N GLU A 157 -11.68 23.55 -7.94
CA GLU A 157 -13.12 23.40 -7.69
C GLU A 157 -13.38 22.37 -6.58
N VAL A 158 -12.72 21.21 -6.64
CA VAL A 158 -12.85 20.18 -5.60
C VAL A 158 -12.26 20.66 -4.28
N ARG A 159 -11.10 21.32 -4.29
CA ARG A 159 -10.51 21.93 -3.09
C ARG A 159 -11.49 22.89 -2.43
N ASP A 160 -12.10 23.78 -3.19
CA ASP A 160 -13.04 24.78 -2.66
C ASP A 160 -14.32 24.12 -2.11
N GLN A 161 -14.78 23.03 -2.72
CA GLN A 161 -15.84 22.20 -2.17
C GLN A 161 -15.46 21.58 -0.82
N LEU A 162 -14.27 20.97 -0.71
CA LEU A 162 -13.77 20.37 0.54
C LEU A 162 -13.62 21.42 1.65
N LEU A 163 -13.14 22.62 1.31
CA LEU A 163 -13.04 23.77 2.22
C LEU A 163 -14.40 24.25 2.72
N GLN A 164 -15.47 24.10 1.94
CA GLN A 164 -16.83 24.37 2.40
C GLN A 164 -17.32 23.24 3.31
N GLN A 165 -17.15 21.99 2.89
CA GLN A 165 -17.61 20.81 3.62
C GLN A 165 -17.00 20.71 5.01
N VAL A 166 -15.71 21.02 5.18
CA VAL A 166 -15.02 20.93 6.49
C VAL A 166 -15.69 21.82 7.56
N ASN A 167 -16.38 22.88 7.16
CA ASN A 167 -17.07 23.78 8.08
C ASN A 167 -18.45 23.28 8.52
N THR A 168 -19.03 22.29 7.83
CA THR A 168 -20.39 21.81 8.06
C THR A 168 -20.48 20.33 8.39
N ASP A 169 -19.50 19.53 7.97
CA ASP A 169 -19.47 18.08 8.20
C ASP A 169 -18.69 17.79 9.49
N ASP A 170 -19.41 17.47 10.57
CA ASP A 170 -18.83 17.14 11.87
C ASP A 170 -18.25 15.72 11.91
N GLU A 171 -18.80 14.79 11.12
CA GLU A 171 -18.46 13.37 11.18
C GLU A 171 -17.15 13.09 10.45
N ASN A 172 -16.96 13.68 9.26
CA ASN A 172 -15.82 13.41 8.39
C ASN A 172 -14.72 14.48 8.45
N ARG A 173 -14.80 15.42 9.40
CA ARG A 173 -13.90 16.58 9.48
C ARG A 173 -12.42 16.21 9.48
N ASN A 174 -12.04 15.16 10.23
CA ASN A 174 -10.66 14.69 10.30
C ASN A 174 -10.14 14.30 8.91
N ILE A 175 -10.95 13.58 8.13
CA ILE A 175 -10.59 13.10 6.79
C ILE A 175 -10.56 14.26 5.79
N LEU A 176 -11.51 15.19 5.86
CA LEU A 176 -11.51 16.41 5.03
C LEU A 176 -10.25 17.26 5.26
N LEU A 177 -9.81 17.39 6.52
CA LEU A 177 -8.56 18.08 6.84
C LEU A 177 -7.33 17.35 6.27
N LEU A 178 -7.32 16.02 6.28
CA LEU A 178 -6.26 15.24 5.63
C LEU A 178 -6.26 15.42 4.11
N MET A 179 -7.41 15.37 3.45
CA MET A 179 -7.50 15.62 2.00
C MET A 179 -6.98 17.00 1.64
N LEU A 180 -7.41 18.04 2.38
CA LEU A 180 -6.92 19.39 2.20
C LEU A 180 -5.41 19.45 2.41
N ALA A 181 -4.88 18.85 3.47
CA ALA A 181 -3.45 18.76 3.73
C ALA A 181 -2.68 18.15 2.53
N TYR A 182 -3.17 17.07 1.93
CA TYR A 182 -2.55 16.46 0.75
C TYR A 182 -2.64 17.33 -0.51
N ILE A 183 -3.73 18.08 -0.71
CA ILE A 183 -3.83 19.08 -1.80
C ILE A 183 -2.75 20.15 -1.61
N GLY A 184 -2.64 20.70 -0.40
CA GLY A 184 -1.50 21.50 0.04
C GLY A 184 -1.15 22.74 -0.79
N ASP A 185 -2.03 23.20 -1.67
CA ASP A 185 -1.78 24.38 -2.50
C ASP A 185 -1.80 25.70 -1.70
N GLU A 186 -1.50 26.82 -2.35
CA GLU A 186 -1.42 28.12 -1.67
C GLU A 186 -2.74 28.56 -1.01
N VAL A 187 -3.89 28.09 -1.49
CA VAL A 187 -5.19 28.40 -0.86
C VAL A 187 -5.34 27.59 0.42
N VAL A 188 -5.04 26.30 0.37
CA VAL A 188 -5.03 25.41 1.53
C VAL A 188 -4.06 25.92 2.60
N VAL A 189 -2.82 26.23 2.24
CA VAL A 189 -1.79 26.70 3.19
C VAL A 189 -2.28 27.97 3.91
N ARG A 190 -2.86 28.93 3.17
CA ARG A 190 -3.44 30.13 3.76
C ARG A 190 -4.63 29.80 4.67
N GLN A 191 -5.46 28.82 4.32
CA GLN A 191 -6.58 28.43 5.16
C GLN A 191 -6.12 27.84 6.50
N PHE A 192 -5.14 26.93 6.50
CA PHE A 192 -4.56 26.39 7.74
C PHE A 192 -3.91 27.51 8.57
N GLN A 193 -3.24 28.46 7.94
CA GLN A 193 -2.68 29.63 8.63
C GLN A 193 -3.78 30.48 9.30
N GLN A 194 -4.91 30.68 8.62
CA GLN A 194 -6.06 31.41 9.17
C GLN A 194 -6.68 30.67 10.37
N TRP A 195 -6.86 29.35 10.27
CA TRP A 195 -7.36 28.54 11.39
C TRP A 195 -6.42 28.58 12.59
N ARG A 196 -5.10 28.59 12.38
CA ARG A 196 -4.14 28.74 13.47
C ARG A 196 -4.23 30.10 14.17
N GLN A 197 -4.47 31.18 13.42
CA GLN A 197 -4.58 32.54 13.97
C GLN A 197 -5.93 32.81 14.64
N SER A 198 -7.01 32.26 14.06
CA SER A 198 -8.37 32.41 14.53
C SER A 198 -9.08 31.05 14.46
N PRO A 199 -8.90 30.20 15.49
CA PRO A 199 -9.47 28.87 15.51
C PRO A 199 -10.99 28.89 15.29
N PRO A 200 -11.51 28.08 14.34
CA PRO A 200 -12.94 27.94 14.16
C PRO A 200 -13.58 27.25 15.37
N ARG A 201 -14.89 27.45 15.56
CA ARG A 201 -15.62 26.87 16.71
C ARG A 201 -15.50 25.34 16.81
N TRP A 202 -15.36 24.67 15.67
CA TRP A 202 -15.21 23.21 15.62
C TRP A 202 -13.80 22.74 15.99
N ALA A 203 -12.79 23.62 16.07
CA ALA A 203 -11.41 23.22 16.37
C ALA A 203 -11.28 22.54 17.75
N ASP A 204 -12.07 22.98 18.73
CA ASP A 204 -12.10 22.39 20.08
C ASP A 204 -12.68 20.98 20.11
N GLN A 205 -13.33 20.53 19.03
CA GLN A 205 -13.86 19.18 18.88
C GLN A 205 -12.80 18.18 18.38
N LEU A 206 -11.67 18.69 17.87
CA LEU A 206 -10.59 17.86 17.35
C LEU A 206 -9.62 17.45 18.47
N HIS A 207 -9.01 16.28 18.31
CA HIS A 207 -7.95 15.83 19.22
C HIS A 207 -6.64 16.61 19.05
N VAL A 208 -6.41 17.17 17.86
CA VAL A 208 -5.25 18.00 17.51
C VAL A 208 -5.72 19.24 16.76
N ALA A 209 -4.98 20.33 16.86
CA ALA A 209 -5.28 21.55 16.13
C ALA A 209 -5.20 21.32 14.60
N PRO A 210 -5.96 22.07 13.79
CA PRO A 210 -6.07 21.82 12.34
C PRO A 210 -4.72 21.78 11.62
N GLU A 211 -3.78 22.64 11.98
CA GLU A 211 -2.45 22.69 11.38
C GLU A 211 -1.63 21.41 11.56
N TYR A 212 -1.93 20.56 12.54
CA TYR A 212 -1.19 19.31 12.73
C TYR A 212 -1.57 18.23 11.71
N TYR A 213 -2.69 18.37 10.99
CA TYR A 213 -3.05 17.43 9.92
C TYR A 213 -2.07 17.51 8.74
N THR A 214 -1.40 18.65 8.56
CA THR A 214 -0.49 18.86 7.44
C THR A 214 0.75 17.97 7.54
N THR A 215 1.13 17.52 8.74
CA THR A 215 2.31 16.69 8.94
C THR A 215 2.16 15.31 8.31
N GLU A 216 0.94 14.78 8.23
CA GLU A 216 0.62 13.53 7.52
C GLU A 216 0.83 13.67 6.00
N ALA A 217 0.62 14.88 5.46
CA ALA A 217 0.94 15.23 4.08
C ALA A 217 2.41 15.64 3.87
N GLY A 218 3.25 15.51 4.91
CA GLY A 218 4.69 15.77 4.81
C GLY A 218 5.06 17.24 4.80
N TRP A 219 4.25 18.14 5.35
CA TRP A 219 4.60 19.55 5.50
C TRP A 219 3.99 20.19 6.75
N GLU A 220 4.48 21.36 7.13
CA GLU A 220 3.98 22.10 8.29
C GLU A 220 4.02 23.61 8.06
N LEU A 221 3.37 24.37 8.95
CA LEU A 221 3.45 25.82 8.98
C LEU A 221 4.60 26.29 9.89
N THR A 222 5.52 27.10 9.37
CA THR A 222 6.53 27.79 10.19
C THR A 222 5.88 28.76 11.18
N ASN A 223 6.66 29.32 12.11
CA ASN A 223 6.16 30.35 13.02
C ASN A 223 5.58 31.56 12.27
N GLU A 224 6.18 31.93 11.14
CA GLU A 224 5.74 32.98 10.22
C GLU A 224 4.51 32.57 9.39
N GLY A 225 4.10 31.30 9.47
CA GLY A 225 2.95 30.74 8.76
C GLY A 225 3.21 30.41 7.30
N GLN A 226 4.47 30.19 6.93
CA GLN A 226 4.85 29.69 5.61
C GLN A 226 4.85 28.17 5.60
N ARG A 227 4.60 27.54 4.45
CA ARG A 227 4.75 26.09 4.29
C ARG A 227 6.23 25.70 4.34
N ARG A 228 6.55 24.69 5.13
CA ARG A 228 7.84 24.01 5.18
C ARG A 228 7.61 22.52 4.95
N ASP A 229 8.18 21.99 3.86
CA ASP A 229 8.14 20.55 3.60
C ASP A 229 9.05 19.80 4.59
N LEU A 230 8.58 18.63 5.03
CA LEU A 230 9.27 17.73 5.97
C LEU A 230 10.08 16.64 5.27
N PHE A 231 10.09 16.66 3.94
CA PHE A 231 10.86 15.76 3.09
C PHE A 231 11.72 16.57 2.12
N ILE A 232 12.72 15.90 1.55
CA ILE A 232 13.63 16.47 0.55
C ILE A 232 13.42 15.69 -0.74
N THR A 233 13.38 16.41 -1.87
CA THR A 233 13.33 15.80 -3.20
C THR A 233 14.73 15.89 -3.84
N PRO A 234 15.31 14.79 -4.35
CA PRO A 234 14.71 13.46 -4.48
C PRO A 234 14.72 12.64 -3.18
N SER A 235 13.68 11.81 -3.00
CA SER A 235 13.62 10.77 -1.97
C SER A 235 14.29 9.48 -2.47
N TYR A 236 14.91 8.70 -1.58
CA TYR A 236 15.64 7.48 -1.93
C TYR A 236 15.04 6.24 -1.27
N SER A 237 14.90 5.17 -2.05
CA SER A 237 14.54 3.85 -1.54
C SER A 237 15.72 3.21 -0.81
N LEU A 238 15.47 2.60 0.35
CA LEU A 238 16.46 1.83 1.09
C LEU A 238 16.34 0.35 0.69
N TYR A 239 17.44 -0.24 0.20
CA TYR A 239 17.51 -1.65 -0.11
C TYR A 239 18.48 -2.36 0.83
N LYS A 240 18.10 -3.55 1.29
CA LYS A 240 19.05 -4.43 1.96
C LYS A 240 20.04 -4.95 0.92
N VAL A 241 21.32 -4.63 1.08
CA VAL A 241 22.38 -5.26 0.30
C VAL A 241 22.37 -6.74 0.63
N LYS A 242 22.26 -7.61 -0.39
CA LYS A 242 22.51 -9.04 -0.20
C LYS A 242 23.99 -9.16 0.15
N GLU A 243 24.29 -9.57 1.39
CA GLU A 243 25.66 -9.95 1.77
C GLU A 243 26.13 -11.00 0.77
N ASN A 244 27.07 -10.62 -0.10
CA ASN A 244 27.82 -11.60 -0.87
C ASN A 244 28.69 -12.34 0.15
N GLU A 245 28.57 -13.67 0.19
CA GLU A 245 29.53 -14.52 0.88
C GLU A 245 30.95 -14.21 0.37
N GLY A 246 31.78 -13.59 1.22
CA GLY A 246 33.22 -13.51 1.04
C GLY A 246 33.81 -12.10 1.05
N ALA A 247 34.05 -11.56 2.25
CA ALA A 247 35.32 -10.90 2.61
C ALA A 247 35.33 -10.64 4.12
N ASP A 248 36.15 -11.41 4.85
CA ASP A 248 36.57 -11.07 6.20
C ASP A 248 37.34 -9.73 6.19
N ASP A 249 36.78 -8.66 6.75
CA ASP A 249 37.57 -7.62 7.45
C ASP A 249 36.70 -6.88 8.48
N PRO A 250 36.97 -6.99 9.80
CA PRO A 250 36.16 -6.37 10.83
C PRO A 250 36.71 -5.00 11.19
N SER A 251 36.38 -3.96 10.42
CA SER A 251 36.36 -2.56 10.90
C SER A 251 36.08 -1.59 9.75
N ILE A 252 34.82 -1.19 9.60
CA ILE A 252 34.27 0.12 9.19
C ILE A 252 32.84 -0.18 8.72
N GLY A 253 31.84 0.46 9.33
CA GLY A 253 30.43 0.22 8.99
C GLY A 253 30.20 0.40 7.48
N ASP A 254 29.49 -0.57 6.89
CA ASP A 254 29.26 -0.62 5.45
C ASP A 254 28.59 0.66 4.93
N PRO A 255 29.06 1.24 3.81
CA PRO A 255 28.43 2.42 3.25
C PRO A 255 27.06 2.05 2.64
N ILE A 256 26.03 2.78 3.03
CA ILE A 256 24.71 2.74 2.40
C ILE A 256 24.89 3.14 0.92
N SER A 257 24.62 2.22 0.00
CA SER A 257 24.64 2.51 -1.43
C SER A 257 23.33 3.17 -1.84
N MET A 258 23.39 4.43 -2.27
CA MET A 258 22.26 5.14 -2.88
C MET A 258 22.27 4.86 -4.38
N LEU A 259 21.19 4.27 -4.90
CA LEU A 259 20.98 4.22 -6.35
C LEU A 259 20.51 5.60 -6.83
N LEU A 260 21.31 6.23 -7.68
CA LEU A 260 20.91 7.38 -8.47
C LEU A 260 19.95 6.87 -9.56
N ASN A 261 18.70 7.34 -9.56
CA ASN A 261 17.89 7.25 -10.77
C ASN A 261 18.55 8.13 -11.83
N ASP A 262 19.02 7.51 -12.91
CA ASP A 262 19.53 8.20 -14.10
C ASP A 262 18.40 9.02 -14.75
N LEU A 263 18.21 10.25 -14.26
CA LEU A 263 17.53 11.31 -14.97
C LEU A 263 18.45 11.84 -16.09
N ASN A 264 18.68 11.01 -17.11
CA ASN A 264 19.32 11.45 -18.36
C ASN A 264 18.66 10.74 -19.55
N GLY A 265 17.45 11.19 -19.86
CA GLY A 265 16.67 10.71 -20.99
C GLY A 265 15.76 11.76 -21.62
N PHE A 266 16.07 13.06 -21.50
CA PHE A 266 15.41 14.10 -22.30
C PHE A 266 16.46 15.07 -22.85
N GLY A 267 16.99 14.72 -24.03
CA GLY A 267 17.74 15.64 -24.86
C GLY A 267 16.80 16.67 -25.49
N CYS A 268 16.58 17.79 -24.80
CA CYS A 268 16.16 19.02 -25.47
C CYS A 268 17.40 19.67 -26.11
N THR A 269 17.51 19.56 -27.43
CA THR A 269 18.49 20.27 -28.24
C THR A 269 18.16 21.77 -28.25
N ALA A 270 18.72 22.51 -27.31
CA ALA A 270 18.82 23.96 -27.41
C ALA A 270 19.91 24.32 -28.45
N SER A 271 19.50 24.54 -29.69
CA SER A 271 20.35 25.19 -30.70
C SER A 271 20.44 26.69 -30.39
N SER A 272 21.45 27.07 -29.62
CA SER A 272 21.84 28.46 -29.40
C SER A 272 22.91 28.85 -30.42
N THR A 273 22.51 29.57 -31.46
CA THR A 273 23.42 30.28 -32.35
C THR A 273 24.07 31.42 -31.59
N ALA A 274 25.36 31.28 -31.27
CA ALA A 274 26.18 32.33 -30.69
C ALA A 274 26.82 33.22 -31.77
N GLY A 275 26.95 34.52 -31.45
CA GLY A 275 27.87 35.47 -32.10
C GLY A 275 27.27 36.87 -32.14
N ARG A 276 27.86 37.94 -31.60
CA ARG A 276 29.25 38.21 -31.20
C ARG A 276 29.31 39.35 -30.18
N CYS A 277 30.39 39.33 -29.41
CA CYS A 277 30.92 40.41 -28.59
C CYS A 277 31.48 41.60 -29.39
N LEU A 278 31.53 42.74 -28.68
CA LEU A 278 32.57 43.80 -28.64
C LEU A 278 32.61 44.92 -29.70
N GLU A 279 32.66 46.14 -29.13
CA GLU A 279 33.44 47.34 -29.50
C GLU A 279 33.07 48.15 -30.75
N GLN A 280 32.38 49.28 -30.51
CA GLN A 280 32.92 50.64 -30.62
C GLN A 280 32.08 51.63 -29.81
#